data_AF-A0AA86XHH5-F1
#
_entry.id   AF-A0AA86XHH5-F1
#
_cell.length_a   1.000
_cell.length_b   1.000
_cell.length_c   1.000
_cell.angle_alpha   90.00
_cell.angle_beta   90.00
_cell.angle_gamma   90.00
#
_symmetry.space_group_name_H-M   'P 1'
#
loop_
_entity.id
_entity.type
_entity.pdbx_description
1 polymer ?
#
loop_
_entity_poly.entity_id
_entity_poly.type
_entity_poly.pdbx_seq_one_letter_code
_entity_poly.pdbx_strand_id
1 'polypeptide(L)' 'MFPVEREEITYKRKKAKGRRQALLAQFDSEEVHHRLEDCICPDCQGELKEIGASLQRQELVFIPAQL' A
#
# COMPACT_ATOMS: atom_id res chain seq x y z
N MET A 1 -13.40 30.66 -32.80
CA MET A 1 -12.73 29.54 -32.11
C MET A 1 -12.23 28.59 -33.19
N PHE A 2 -10.92 28.45 -33.36
CA PHE A 2 -10.36 27.47 -34.29
C PHE A 2 -10.36 26.09 -33.63
N PRO A 3 -10.73 25.00 -34.33
CA PRO A 3 -10.64 23.66 -33.78
C PRO A 3 -9.17 23.32 -33.55
N VAL A 4 -8.80 23.05 -32.30
CA VAL A 4 -7.48 22.51 -31.96
C VAL A 4 -7.54 21.01 -32.27
N GLU A 5 -6.82 20.57 -33.30
CA GLU A 5 -6.64 19.15 -33.58
C GLU A 5 -5.88 18.47 -32.43
N ARG A 6 -6.36 17.29 -32.01
CA ARG A 6 -5.77 16.52 -30.91
C ARG A 6 -5.32 15.17 -31.45
N GLU A 7 -4.06 14.83 -31.21
CA GLU A 7 -3.52 13.51 -31.49
C GLU A 7 -3.62 12.62 -30.26
N GLU A 8 -4.12 11.39 -30.42
CA GLU A 8 -4.12 10.38 -29.36
C GLU A 8 -2.92 9.44 -29.51
N ILE A 9 -2.04 9.41 -28.50
CA ILE A 9 -0.88 8.52 -28.46
C ILE A 9 -1.18 7.35 -27.53
N THR A 10 -1.24 6.13 -28.08
CA THR A 10 -1.38 4.90 -27.29
C THR A 10 -0.03 4.22 -27.08
N TYR A 11 0.30 3.89 -25.84
CA TYR A 11 1.53 3.16 -25.49
C TYR A 11 1.23 1.85 -24.78
N LYS A 12 2.07 0.83 -25.03
CA LYS A 12 2.02 -0.44 -24.30
C LYS A 12 2.93 -0.34 -23.08
N ARG A 13 2.36 -0.37 -21.88
CA ARG A 13 3.11 -0.40 -20.62
C ARG A 13 3.20 -1.82 -20.08
N LYS A 14 4.42 -2.29 -19.80
CA LYS A 14 4.64 -3.45 -18.93
C LYS A 14 4.74 -2.98 -17.48
N LYS A 15 3.83 -3.45 -16.61
CA LYS A 15 3.94 -3.21 -15.16
C LYS A 15 4.98 -4.17 -14.60
N ALA A 16 6.13 -3.64 -14.17
CA ALA A 16 7.11 -4.42 -13.42
C ALA A 16 6.59 -4.71 -12.01
N LYS A 17 6.72 -5.97 -11.57
CA LYS A 17 6.48 -6.34 -10.16
C LYS A 17 7.48 -5.60 -9.28
N GLY A 18 7.07 -5.19 -8.08
CA GLY A 18 7.94 -4.50 -7.11
C GLY A 18 8.18 -3.01 -7.36
N ARG A 19 7.72 -2.42 -8.48
CA ARG A 19 7.92 -0.98 -8.75
C ARG A 19 7.41 -0.07 -7.62
N ARG A 20 6.27 -0.41 -7.00
CA ARG A 20 5.74 0.34 -5.85
C ARG A 20 6.67 0.25 -4.64
N GLN A 21 7.17 -0.94 -4.33
CA GLN A 21 8.09 -1.16 -3.20
C GLN A 21 9.40 -0.39 -3.40
N ALA A 22 9.96 -0.41 -4.62
CA ALA A 22 11.16 0.36 -4.95
C ALA A 22 10.95 1.88 -4.80
N LEU A 23 9.77 2.40 -5.17
CA LEU A 23 9.43 3.82 -4.98
C LEU A 23 9.23 4.19 -3.51
N LEU A 24 8.73 3.28 -2.68
CA LEU A 24 8.47 3.53 -1.27
C LEU A 24 9.74 3.39 -0.40
N ALA A 25 10.72 2.60 -0.83
CA ALA A 25 11.95 2.33 -0.08
C ALA A 25 12.85 3.55 0.19
N GLN A 26 12.59 4.68 -0.50
CA GLN A 26 13.32 5.93 -0.28
C GLN A 26 12.77 6.78 0.87
N PHE A 27 11.63 6.40 1.45
CA PHE A 27 10.98 7.14 2.53
C PHE A 27 11.08 6.37 3.84
N ASP A 28 11.14 7.10 4.94
CA ASP A 28 11.06 6.51 6.28
C ASP A 28 9.68 5.87 6.47
N SER A 29 9.67 4.65 7.01
CA SER A 29 8.46 3.88 7.25
C SER A 29 8.15 3.80 8.74
N GLU A 30 6.89 4.05 9.09
CA GLU A 30 6.33 3.76 10.41
C GLU A 30 5.43 2.51 10.31
N GLU A 31 5.63 1.54 11.21
CA GLU A 31 4.83 0.32 11.26
C GLU A 31 3.65 0.51 12.23
N VAL A 32 2.42 0.35 11.71
CA VAL A 32 1.20 0.36 12.51
C VAL A 32 0.70 -1.07 12.65
N HIS A 33 0.83 -1.64 13.85
CA HIS A 33 0.37 -2.99 14.13
C HIS A 33 -1.12 -3.00 14.50
N HIS A 34 -1.95 -3.62 13.66
CA HIS A 34 -3.38 -3.76 13.90
C HIS A 34 -3.67 -5.07 14.63
N ARG A 35 -3.77 -5.01 15.96
CA ARG A 35 -4.12 -6.16 16.80
C ARG A 35 -5.61 -6.46 16.70
N LEU A 36 -5.96 -7.74 16.68
CA LEU A 36 -7.35 -8.19 16.84
C LEU A 36 -7.81 -7.98 18.29
N GLU A 37 -9.03 -7.48 18.46
CA GLU A 37 -9.63 -7.28 19.80
C GLU A 37 -10.11 -8.61 20.39
N ASP A 38 -10.73 -9.46 19.57
CA ASP A 38 -11.28 -10.76 19.99
C ASP A 38 -10.36 -11.91 19.61
N CYS A 39 -9.35 -12.16 20.44
CA CYS A 39 -8.44 -13.30 20.29
C CYS A 39 -9.00 -14.56 20.97
N ILE A 40 -10.20 -15.00 20.61
CA ILE A 40 -10.82 -16.20 21.17
C ILE A 40 -11.09 -17.23 20.07
N CYS A 41 -10.72 -18.48 20.31
CA CYS A 41 -10.97 -19.57 19.38
C CYS A 41 -12.49 -19.89 19.31
N PRO A 42 -13.12 -19.94 18.12
CA PRO A 42 -14.55 -20.23 18.00
C PRO A 42 -14.92 -21.66 18.41
N ASP A 43 -13.97 -22.60 18.35
CA ASP A 43 -14.24 -24.03 18.62
C ASP A 43 -14.02 -24.40 20.10
N CYS A 44 -12.93 -23.92 20.71
CA CYS A 44 -12.55 -24.28 22.08
C CYS A 44 -12.67 -23.14 23.10
N GLN A 45 -13.01 -21.92 22.66
CA GLN A 45 -13.12 -20.71 23.49
C GLN A 45 -11.84 -20.33 24.24
N GLY A 46 -10.69 -20.91 23.88
CA GLY A 46 -9.39 -20.55 24.43
C GLY A 46 -8.84 -19.26 23.85
N GLU A 47 -7.94 -18.62 24.58
CA GLU A 47 -7.19 -17.45 24.10
C GLU A 47 -6.26 -17.82 22.95
N LEU A 48 -6.36 -17.07 21.86
CA LEU A 48 -5.47 -17.16 20.72
C LEU A 48 -4.23 -16.31 20.98
N LYS A 49 -3.06 -16.90 20.72
CA LYS A 49 -1.79 -16.17 20.72
C LYS A 49 -1.44 -15.69 19.32
N GLU A 50 -0.73 -14.58 19.27
CA GLU A 50 -0.18 -14.07 18.02
C GLU A 50 0.96 -14.97 17.53
N ILE A 51 0.92 -15.35 16.24
CA ILE A 51 1.92 -16.24 15.61
C ILE A 51 2.70 -15.50 14.50
N GLY A 52 2.17 -14.40 13.99
CA GLY A 52 2.87 -13.55 13.03
C GLY A 52 2.00 -12.41 12.52
N ALA A 53 2.63 -11.49 11.78
CA ALA A 53 2.00 -10.36 11.14
C ALA A 53 2.09 -10.48 9.61
N SER A 54 1.17 -9.84 8.90
CA SER A 54 1.19 -9.73 7.45
C SER A 54 0.99 -8.27 7.05
N LEU A 55 1.80 -7.79 6.10
CA LEU A 55 1.71 -6.42 5.64
C LEU A 55 0.44 -6.25 4.78
N GLN A 56 -0.56 -5.57 5.34
CA GLN A 56 -1.83 -5.33 4.66
C GLN A 56 -1.76 -4.14 3.68
N ARG A 57 -1.04 -3.07 4.08
CA ARG A 57 -0.98 -1.82 3.33
C ARG A 57 0.33 -1.09 3.58
N GLN A 58 0.84 -0.40 2.56
CA GLN A 58 1.99 0.51 2.68
C GLN A 58 1.69 1.78 1.87
N GLU A 59 1.59 2.92 2.54
CA GLU A 59 1.20 4.19 1.95
C GLU A 59 2.05 5.33 2.47
N LEU A 60 2.20 6.36 1.64
CA LEU A 60 2.80 7.61 2.06
C LEU A 60 1.73 8.46 2.72
N VAL A 61 1.90 8.71 4.00
CA VAL A 61 1.19 9.79 4.67
C VAL A 61 1.80 11.09 4.17
N PHE A 62 0.96 12.04 3.74
CA PHE A 62 1.31 13.26 3.01
C PHE A 62 2.69 13.85 3.37
N ILE A 63 3.63 13.84 2.42
CA ILE A 63 4.92 14.55 2.50
C ILE A 63 4.80 15.79 1.58
N PRO A 64 4.65 17.01 2.12
CA PRO A 64 4.58 18.21 1.29
C PRO A 64 5.87 18.41 0.50
N ALA A 65 5.75 18.95 -0.73
CA ALA A 65 6.91 19.37 -1.50
C ALA A 65 7.64 20.51 -0.78
N GLN A 66 8.95 20.38 -0.63
CA GLN A 66 9.81 21.47 -0.16
C GLN A 66 10.18 22.33 -1.38
N LEU A 67 9.98 23.64 -1.26
CA LEU A 67 10.33 24.65 -2.27
C LEU A 67 11.79 25.11 -2.12
#